data_AF-I0EUF6-F1
#
_entry.id   AF-I0EUF6-F1
#
_cell.length_a   1.000
_cell.length_b   1.000
_cell.length_c   1.000
_cell.angle_alpha   90.00
_cell.angle_beta   90.00
_cell.angle_gamma   90.00
#
_symmetry.space_group_name_H-M   'P 1'
#
loop_
_entity.id
_entity.type
_entity.pdbx_description
1 polymer ?
#
loop_
_entity_poly.entity_id
_entity_poly.type
_entity_poly.pdbx_seq_one_letter_code
_entity_poly.pdbx_strand_id
1 'polypeptide(L)'
;MALKMLLDYIETSNIREISKKEKFLRLNMNSWIICFLSSSSLLVWSLFYGVVVFLALVIMFYVLEFFDEDITNIVLANLTLKNDTKDYYP
;
A
#
# COMPACT_ATOMS: atom_id res chain seq x y z
N MET A 1 -25.52 11.94 26.41
CA MET A 1 -24.11 12.30 26.17
C MET A 1 -23.23 11.07 25.97
N ALA A 2 -23.32 10.05 26.83
CA ALA A 2 -22.59 8.77 26.68
C ALA A 2 -22.88 8.00 25.37
N LEU A 3 -24.15 8.01 24.88
CA LEU A 3 -24.52 7.36 23.62
C LEU A 3 -23.82 7.97 22.39
N LYS A 4 -23.58 9.28 22.40
CA LYS A 4 -22.92 10.01 21.30
C LYS A 4 -21.41 9.68 21.25
N MET A 5 -20.81 9.43 22.42
CA MET A 5 -19.41 9.04 22.56
C MET A 5 -19.17 7.57 22.15
N LEU A 6 -20.16 6.68 22.35
CA LEU A 6 -20.10 5.30 21.86
C LEU A 6 -20.26 5.22 20.34
N LEU A 7 -21.06 6.11 19.73
CA LEU A 7 -21.16 6.21 18.27
C LEU A 7 -19.87 6.74 17.62
N ASP A 8 -19.23 7.77 18.21
CA ASP A 8 -17.92 8.27 17.75
C ASP A 8 -16.81 7.19 17.81
N TYR A 9 -16.88 6.27 18.78
CA TYR A 9 -15.93 5.16 18.90
C TYR A 9 -16.15 4.07 17.84
N ILE A 10 -17.40 3.85 17.41
CA ILE A 10 -17.75 2.91 16.35
C ILE A 10 -17.43 3.49 14.96
N GLU A 11 -17.37 4.81 14.83
CA GLU A 11 -16.77 5.53 13.70
C GLU A 11 -15.23 5.59 13.78
N THR A 12 -14.59 4.60 14.40
CA THR A 12 -13.24 4.21 14.01
C THR A 12 -13.32 3.62 12.60
N SER A 13 -13.52 4.53 11.65
CA SER A 13 -13.55 4.29 10.22
C SER A 13 -12.43 3.30 9.93
N ASN A 14 -12.85 2.18 9.38
CA ASN A 14 -12.06 1.03 9.07
C ASN A 14 -10.86 1.48 8.23
N ILE A 15 -9.76 1.87 8.89
CA ILE A 15 -8.51 2.34 8.28
C ILE A 15 -7.95 1.30 7.31
N ARG A 16 -8.36 0.04 7.50
CA ARG A 16 -8.06 -1.11 6.65
C ARG A 16 -8.76 -1.05 5.29
N GLU A 17 -9.95 -0.47 5.18
CA GLU A 17 -10.68 -0.31 3.91
C GLU A 17 -10.19 0.89 3.09
N ILE A 18 -9.85 2.00 3.75
CA ILE A 18 -9.20 3.16 3.08
C ILE A 18 -7.77 2.81 2.61
N SER A 19 -7.10 1.85 3.29
CA SER A 19 -5.79 1.35 2.88
C SER A 19 -5.81 0.34 1.72
N LYS A 20 -6.98 -0.11 1.24
CA LYS A 20 -7.06 -0.81 -0.05
C LYS A 20 -6.88 0.21 -1.18
N LYS A 21 -5.67 0.74 -1.31
CA LYS A 21 -5.25 1.51 -2.48
C LYS A 21 -5.58 0.66 -3.71
N GLU A 22 -6.22 1.26 -4.71
CA GLU A 22 -6.50 0.58 -5.98
C GLU A 22 -5.16 0.16 -6.62
N LYS A 23 -4.89 -1.14 -6.58
CA LYS A 23 -3.68 -1.72 -7.18
C LYS A 23 -4.05 -2.28 -8.54
N PHE A 24 -3.38 -1.81 -9.58
CA PHE A 24 -3.44 -2.40 -10.91
C PHE A 24 -2.20 -3.27 -11.11
N LEU A 25 -2.38 -4.56 -11.40
CA LEU A 25 -1.26 -5.50 -11.59
C LEU A 25 -0.27 -5.52 -10.40
N ARG A 26 -0.82 -5.51 -9.16
CA ARG A 26 -0.07 -5.43 -7.88
C ARG A 26 0.71 -4.14 -7.64
N LEU A 27 0.68 -3.17 -8.56
CA LEU A 27 1.30 -1.86 -8.38
C LEU A 27 0.23 -0.79 -8.11
N ASN A 28 0.55 0.19 -7.29
CA ASN A 28 -0.32 1.35 -7.06
C ASN A 28 -0.54 2.15 -8.37
N MET A 29 -1.77 2.64 -8.62
CA MET A 29 -2.10 3.41 -9.83
C MET A 29 -1.22 4.65 -9.99
N ASN A 30 -0.88 5.33 -8.89
CA ASN A 30 0.04 6.46 -8.91
C ASN A 30 1.43 6.08 -9.45
N SER A 31 1.92 4.89 -9.11
CA SER A 31 3.22 4.39 -9.59
C SER A 31 3.21 4.15 -11.10
N TRP A 32 2.10 3.66 -11.66
CA TRP A 32 1.92 3.53 -13.11
C TRP A 32 1.95 4.88 -13.83
N ILE A 33 1.24 5.87 -13.28
CA ILE A 33 1.21 7.23 -13.85
C ILE A 33 2.62 7.84 -13.83
N ILE A 34 3.35 7.68 -12.72
CA ILE A 34 4.73 8.17 -12.62
C ILE A 34 5.64 7.47 -13.63
N CYS A 35 5.57 6.14 -13.76
CA CYS A 35 6.36 5.40 -14.77
C CYS A 35 6.11 5.95 -16.19
N PHE A 36 4.83 6.12 -16.54
CA PHE A 36 4.44 6.61 -17.87
C PHE A 36 4.90 8.05 -18.10
N LEU A 37 4.68 8.94 -17.14
CA LEU A 37 5.04 10.36 -17.27
C LEU A 37 6.56 10.55 -17.29
N SER A 38 7.31 9.80 -16.48
CA SER A 38 8.77 9.87 -16.47
C SER A 38 9.38 9.33 -17.76
N SER A 39 8.88 8.21 -18.28
CA SER A 39 9.38 7.61 -19.53
C SER A 39 8.94 8.35 -20.80
N SER A 40 7.80 9.06 -20.77
CA SER A 40 7.29 9.79 -21.94
C SER A 40 8.21 10.92 -22.40
N SER A 41 8.97 11.52 -21.48
CA SER A 41 9.99 12.52 -21.79
C SER A 41 11.08 11.99 -22.75
N LEU A 42 11.42 10.70 -22.64
CA LEU A 42 12.45 10.05 -23.46
C LEU A 42 11.91 9.47 -24.77
N LEU A 43 10.60 9.21 -24.86
CA LEU A 43 9.97 8.73 -26.09
C LEU A 43 10.15 9.72 -27.25
N VAL A 44 10.26 11.02 -26.96
CA VAL A 44 10.49 12.08 -27.96
C VAL A 44 11.86 11.93 -28.63
N TRP A 45 12.89 11.53 -27.87
CA TRP A 45 14.24 11.34 -28.41
C TRP A 45 14.43 9.97 -29.05
N SER A 46 13.87 8.92 -28.45
CA SER A 46 13.95 7.56 -28.97
C SER A 46 12.94 6.66 -28.29
N LEU A 47 12.12 5.99 -29.10
CA LEU A 47 11.14 5.01 -28.61
C LEU A 47 11.81 3.88 -27.83
N PHE A 48 12.98 3.40 -28.27
CA PHE A 48 13.69 2.31 -27.60
C PHE A 48 14.12 2.70 -26.19
N TYR A 49 14.72 3.88 -26.02
CA TYR A 49 15.16 4.35 -24.70
C TYR A 49 13.98 4.63 -23.77
N GLY A 50 12.88 5.19 -24.28
CA GLY A 50 11.67 5.40 -23.48
C GLY A 50 11.06 4.09 -22.96
N VAL A 51 10.98 3.05 -23.80
CA VAL A 51 10.49 1.72 -23.39
C VAL A 51 11.41 1.06 -22.35
N VAL A 52 12.73 1.13 -22.54
CA VAL A 52 13.69 0.57 -21.58
C VAL A 52 13.57 1.25 -20.21
N VAL A 53 13.46 2.58 -20.18
CA VAL A 53 13.30 3.34 -18.93
C VAL A 53 11.96 3.06 -18.28
N PHE A 54 10.88 2.95 -19.05
CA PHE A 54 9.57 2.55 -18.53
C PHE A 54 9.63 1.20 -17.83
N LEU A 55 10.20 0.18 -18.48
CA LEU A 55 10.35 -1.16 -17.90
C LEU A 55 11.22 -1.14 -16.64
N ALA A 56 12.33 -0.40 -16.66
CA ALA A 56 13.20 -0.27 -15.49
C ALA A 56 12.48 0.37 -14.29
N LEU A 57 11.68 1.41 -14.53
CA LEU A 57 10.88 2.06 -13.48
C LEU A 57 9.79 1.12 -12.94
N VAL A 58 9.09 0.41 -13.81
CA VAL A 58 8.06 -0.56 -13.39
C VAL A 58 8.67 -1.63 -12.49
N ILE A 59 9.82 -2.20 -12.87
CA ILE A 59 10.53 -3.21 -12.04
C ILE A 59 10.93 -2.60 -10.70
N MET A 60 11.50 -1.40 -10.69
CA MET A 60 11.93 -0.72 -9.47
C MET A 60 10.76 -0.48 -8.51
N PHE A 61 9.64 0.05 -9.01
CA PHE A 61 8.45 0.23 -8.17
C PHE A 61 7.85 -1.08 -7.68
N TYR A 62 7.92 -2.14 -8.49
CA TYR A 62 7.44 -3.46 -8.07
C TYR A 62 8.24 -4.01 -6.88
N VAL A 63 9.56 -3.80 -6.90
CA VAL A 63 10.45 -4.14 -5.78
C VAL A 63 10.11 -3.30 -4.55
N LEU A 64 9.88 -2.00 -4.70
CA LEU A 64 9.51 -1.12 -3.57
C LEU A 64 8.17 -1.50 -2.95
N GLU A 65 7.16 -1.78 -3.77
CA GLU A 65 5.84 -2.18 -3.31
C GLU A 65 5.89 -3.52 -2.58
N PHE A 66 6.71 -4.46 -3.06
CA PHE A 66 6.96 -5.74 -2.38
C PHE A 66 7.51 -5.53 -0.95
N PHE A 67 8.48 -4.64 -0.78
CA PHE A 67 9.01 -4.33 0.55
C PHE A 67 7.99 -3.69 1.48
N ASP A 68 7.12 -2.80 0.97
CA ASP A 68 6.08 -2.15 1.79
C ASP A 68 5.03 -3.17 2.28
N GLU A 69 4.60 -4.09 1.41
CA GLU A 69 3.69 -5.18 1.78
C GLU A 69 4.29 -6.11 2.84
N ASP A 70 5.57 -6.49 2.70
CA ASP A 70 6.24 -7.36 3.66
C ASP A 70 6.46 -6.69 5.01
N ILE A 71 6.92 -5.43 5.03
CA ILE A 71 7.11 -4.68 6.28
C ILE A 71 5.78 -4.51 7.02
N THR A 72 4.71 -4.14 6.32
CA THR A 72 3.38 -3.97 6.93
C THR A 72 2.84 -5.28 7.49
N ASN A 73 3.06 -6.41 6.81
CA ASN A 73 2.70 -7.74 7.32
C ASN A 73 3.49 -8.13 8.57
N ILE A 74 4.81 -7.86 8.58
CA ILE A 74 5.68 -8.12 9.74
C ILE A 74 5.25 -7.26 10.94
N VAL A 75 4.97 -5.97 10.73
CA VAL A 75 4.52 -5.07 11.78
C VAL A 75 3.15 -5.51 12.32
N LEU A 76 2.22 -5.90 11.46
CA LEU A 76 0.91 -6.39 11.87
C LEU A 76 1.01 -7.71 12.64
N ALA A 77 1.87 -8.65 12.21
CA ALA A 77 2.11 -9.91 12.91
C ALA A 77 2.73 -9.68 14.31
N ASN A 78 3.67 -8.74 14.43
CA ASN A 78 4.25 -8.38 15.72
C ASN A 78 3.28 -7.62 16.64
N LEU A 79 2.40 -6.79 16.08
CA LEU A 79 1.36 -6.08 16.86
C LEU A 79 0.22 -7.01 17.28
N THR A 80 -0.08 -8.07 16.52
CA THR A 80 -1.12 -9.05 16.85
C THR A 80 -0.63 -10.17 17.79
N LEU A 81 0.68 -10.38 17.93
CA LEU A 81 1.28 -11.30 18.88
C LEU A 81 1.61 -10.63 20.22
N LYS A 82 0.58 -10.44 21.07
CA LYS A 82 0.62 -10.71 22.54
C LYS A 82 -0.74 -10.45 23.22
N ASN A 83 -1.82 -11.05 22.74
CA ASN A 83 -2.95 -11.31 23.64
C ASN A 83 -2.75 -12.67 24.30
N ASP A 84 -1.85 -12.70 25.30
CA ASP A 84 -1.87 -13.71 26.37
C ASP A 84 -3.10 -13.41 27.24
N THR A 85 -4.29 -13.52 26.66
CA THR A 85 -5.54 -13.58 27.41
C THR A 85 -5.58 -14.95 28.04
N LYS A 86 -4.84 -15.10 29.13
CA LYS A 86 -5.20 -16.07 30.16
C LYS A 86 -6.63 -15.74 30.53
N ASP A 87 -7.55 -16.64 30.20
CA ASP A 87 -8.93 -16.61 30.65
C ASP A 87 -8.93 -16.57 32.19
N TYR A 88 -8.87 -15.36 32.72
CA TYR A 88 -9.19 -15.07 34.11
C TYR A 88 -10.66 -14.70 34.12
N TYR A 89 -11.54 -15.70 34.13
CA TYR A 89 -12.71 -15.77 35.02
C TYR A 89 -13.42 -17.13 34.78
N PRO A 90 -13.70 -17.90 35.84
CA PRO A 90 -14.58 -19.08 35.77
C PRO A 90 -16.05 -18.72 35.54
#